data_AF-A0AAF0QI20-F1
#
_entry.id   AF-A0AAF0QI20-F1
#
_cell.length_a   1.000
_cell.length_b   1.000
_cell.length_c   1.000
_cell.angle_alpha   90.00
_cell.angle_beta   90.00
_cell.angle_gamma   90.00
#
_symmetry.space_group_name_H-M   'P 1'
#
loop_
_entity.id
_entity.type
_entity.pdbx_description
1 polymer ?
#
loop_
_entity_poly.entity_id
_entity_poly.type
_entity_poly.pdbx_seq_one_letter_code
_entity_poly.pdbx_strand_id
1 'polypeptide(L)' 'MMDVVDANIFSEEEQITCKSEMCTASMIELGLDCTKETPKSRVTMKDVVKRLNKIKNAFQET' A
#
# COMPACT_ATOMS: atom_id res chain seq x y z
N MET A 1 7.96 3.16 -17.88
CA MET A 1 6.84 2.38 -17.35
C MET A 1 5.77 3.39 -16.99
N MET A 2 4.53 3.21 -17.46
CA MET A 2 3.42 4.09 -17.11
C MET A 2 2.70 3.46 -15.94
N ASP A 3 2.62 4.19 -14.82
CA ASP A 3 1.83 3.79 -13.67
C ASP A 3 0.37 4.11 -14.00
N VAL A 4 -0.39 3.06 -14.30
CA VAL A 4 -1.83 3.17 -14.54
C VAL A 4 -2.51 3.13 -13.18
N VAL A 5 -2.92 4.30 -12.69
CA VAL A 5 -3.68 4.46 -11.44
C VAL A 5 -5.06 4.98 -11.81
N ASP A 6 -6.11 4.40 -11.24
CA ASP A 6 -7.48 4.90 -11.43
C ASP A 6 -7.60 6.29 -10.80
N ALA A 7 -8.12 7.25 -11.56
CA ALA A 7 -8.27 8.65 -11.14
C ALA A 7 -9.16 8.83 -9.90
N ASN A 8 -9.96 7.82 -9.55
CA ASN A 8 -10.81 7.84 -8.36
C ASN A 8 -10.14 7.22 -7.11
N ILE A 9 -8.92 6.68 -7.20
CA ILE A 9 -8.21 6.12 -6.03
C ILE A 9 -7.73 7.24 -5.09
N PHE A 10 -7.32 8.39 -5.66
CA PHE A 10 -6.99 9.60 -4.93
C PHE A 10 -7.63 10.78 -5.67
N SER A 11 -8.44 11.58 -4.98
CA SER A 11 -9.04 12.77 -5.58
C SER A 11 -7.92 13.67 -6.11
N GLU A 12 -7.86 13.94 -7.42
CA GLU A 12 -6.74 14.63 -8.08
C GLU A 12 -6.39 16.02 -7.47
N GLU A 13 -7.31 16.60 -6.71
CA GLU A 13 -7.17 17.91 -6.07
C GLU A 13 -6.49 17.87 -4.70
N GLU A 14 -6.38 16.70 -4.07
CA GLU A 14 -5.78 16.53 -2.75
C GLU A 14 -4.48 15.75 -2.90
N GLN A 15 -3.35 16.41 -2.63
CA GLN A 15 -2.13 15.68 -2.29
C GLN A 15 -2.50 14.65 -1.20
N ILE A 16 -1.89 13.45 -1.21
CA ILE A 16 -2.05 12.46 -0.13
C ILE A 16 -1.73 13.16 1.20
N THR A 17 -2.77 13.64 1.86
CA THR A 17 -2.65 14.57 3.00
C THR A 17 -3.44 14.04 4.17
N CYS A 18 -4.48 13.23 3.91
CA CYS A 18 -5.19 12.55 4.97
C CYS A 18 -4.53 11.20 5.31
N LYS A 19 -4.58 10.84 6.60
CA LYS A 19 -3.98 9.60 7.11
C LYS A 19 -4.54 8.35 6.43
N SER A 20 -5.82 8.36 6.04
CA SER A 20 -6.48 7.23 5.37
C SER A 20 -5.94 6.98 3.97
N GLU A 21 -5.60 8.02 3.21
CA GLU A 21 -4.96 7.88 1.89
C GLU A 21 -3.55 7.31 2.03
N MET A 22 -2.76 7.81 2.99
CA MET A 22 -1.42 7.28 3.27
C MET A 22 -1.45 5.81 3.68
N CYS A 23 -2.42 5.42 4.52
CA CYS A 23 -2.66 4.03 4.89
C CYS A 23 -3.00 3.18 3.67
N THR A 24 -3.92 3.67 2.83
CA THR A 24 -4.35 2.98 1.60
C THR A 24 -3.20 2.82 0.62
N ALA A 25 -2.41 3.87 0.38
CA ALA A 25 -1.22 3.81 -0.48
C ALA A 25 -0.22 2.76 0.02
N SER A 26 0.06 2.73 1.34
CA SER A 26 0.94 1.74 1.95
C SER A 26 0.42 0.31 1.80
N MET A 27 -0.90 0.12 1.87
CA MET A 27 -1.54 -1.18 1.65
C MET A 27 -1.46 -1.62 0.18
N ILE A 28 -1.67 -0.70 -0.76
CA ILE A 28 -1.55 -0.97 -2.20
C ILE A 28 -0.10 -1.35 -2.55
N GLU A 29 0.89 -0.62 -2.04
CA GLU A 29 2.31 -0.93 -2.25
C GLU A 29 2.64 -2.36 -1.79
N LEU A 30 2.16 -2.74 -0.60
CA LEU A 30 2.33 -4.11 -0.11
C LEU A 30 1.60 -5.15 -0.98
N GLY A 31 0.41 -4.80 -1.48
CA GLY A 31 -0.35 -5.60 -2.43
C GLY A 31 0.43 -5.88 -3.71
N LEU A 32 1.06 -4.85 -4.30
CA LEU A 32 1.91 -4.98 -5.49
C LEU A 32 3.10 -5.92 -5.25
N ASP A 33 3.71 -5.85 -4.07
CA ASP A 33 4.77 -6.79 -3.68
C ASP A 33 4.28 -8.24 -3.55
N CYS A 34 3.00 -8.45 -3.24
CA CYS A 34 2.38 -9.77 -3.15
C CYS A 34 1.98 -10.33 -4.53
N THR A 35 1.67 -9.46 -5.49
CA THR A 35 1.13 -9.83 -6.81
C THR A 35 2.18 -9.87 -7.92
N LYS A 36 3.48 -9.75 -7.59
CA LYS A 36 4.54 -9.87 -8.60
C LYS A 36 4.41 -11.17 -9.41
N GLU A 37 4.63 -11.05 -10.71
CA GLU A 37 4.43 -12.11 -11.71
C GLU A 37 5.08 -13.43 -11.28
N THR A 38 6.36 -13.39 -10.90
CA THR A 38 7.08 -14.61 -10.53
C THR A 38 6.93 -14.92 -9.03
N PRO A 39 6.62 -16.17 -8.63
CA PRO A 39 6.49 -16.54 -7.23
C PRO A 39 7.71 -16.19 -6.37
N LYS A 40 8.92 -16.30 -6.94
CA LYS A 40 10.19 -16.01 -6.24
C LYS A 40 10.41 -14.52 -5.96
N SER A 41 9.76 -13.64 -6.73
CA SER A 41 9.88 -12.19 -6.54
C SER A 41 8.91 -11.64 -5.49
N ARG A 42 7.88 -12.40 -5.14
CA ARG A 42 6.88 -12.01 -4.15
C ARG A 42 7.51 -11.93 -2.76
N VAL A 43 7.03 -10.98 -1.98
CA VAL A 43 7.40 -10.85 -0.56
C VAL A 43 6.97 -12.10 0.23
N THR A 44 7.73 -12.47 1.26
CA THR A 44 7.36 -13.61 2.12
C THR A 44 6.17 -13.24 3.02
N MET A 45 5.31 -14.19 3.36
CA MET A 45 4.18 -13.91 4.27
C MET A 45 4.63 -13.44 5.66
N LYS A 46 5.83 -13.84 6.10
CA LYS A 46 6.44 -13.33 7.34
C LYS A 46 6.71 -11.81 7.23
N ASP A 47 7.24 -11.36 6.10
CA ASP A 47 7.49 -9.96 5.84
C ASP A 47 6.19 -9.18 5.60
N VAL A 48 5.18 -9.79 4.97
CA VAL A 48 3.83 -9.22 4.83
C VAL A 48 3.25 -8.89 6.21
N VAL A 49 3.20 -9.86 7.12
CA VAL A 49 2.68 -9.63 8.49
C VAL A 49 3.48 -8.55 9.22
N LYS A 50 4.81 -8.55 9.07
CA LYS A 50 5.66 -7.51 9.65
C LYS A 50 5.31 -6.11 9.12
N ARG A 51 5.07 -5.98 7.82
CA ARG A 51 4.70 -4.70 7.19
C ARG A 51 3.27 -4.28 7.55
N LEU A 52 2.31 -5.21 7.57
CA LEU A 52 0.94 -4.95 8.01
C LEU A 52 0.89 -4.41 9.44
N ASN A 53 1.66 -5.00 10.36
CA ASN A 53 1.74 -4.50 11.74
C ASN A 53 2.33 -3.09 11.82
N LYS A 54 3.30 -2.76 10.96
CA LYS A 54 3.85 -1.40 10.88
C LYS A 54 2.82 -0.41 10.35
N ILE A 55 2.11 -0.75 9.27
CA ILE A 55 1.04 0.08 8.70
C ILE A 55 -0.04 0.31 9.76
N LYS A 56 -0.52 -0.76 10.40
CA LYS A 56 -1.48 -0.67 11.51
C LYS A 56 -0.99 0.28 12.60
N ASN A 57 0.22 0.07 13.13
CA ASN A 57 0.73 0.90 14.23
C ASN A 57 0.96 2.38 13.82
N ALA A 58 1.25 2.64 12.54
CA ALA A 58 1.46 4.00 12.04
C ALA A 58 0.15 4.79 11.86
N PHE A 59 -0.95 4.10 11.53
CA PHE A 59 -2.23 4.72 11.15
C PHE A 59 -3.40 4.40 12.08
N GLN A 60 -3.22 3.54 13.08
CA GLN A 60 -4.25 3.26 14.08
C GLN A 60 -4.49 4.51 14.92
N GLU A 61 -5.70 5.05 14.83
CA GLU A 61 -6.15 6.12 15.73
C GLU A 61 -6.37 5.55 17.14
N THR A 62 -5.99 6.33 18.16
CA THR A 62 -6.20 5.98 19.57
C THR A 62 -7.52 6.55 20.05
#